data_AF-A0A3B9D0N6-F1
#
_entry.id   AF-A0A3B9D0N6-F1
#
_cell.length_a   1.000
_cell.length_b   1.000
_cell.length_c   1.000
_cell.angle_alpha   90.00
_cell.angle_beta   90.00
_cell.angle_gamma   90.00
#
_symmetry.space_group_name_H-M   'P 1'
#
loop_
_entity.id
_entity.type
_entity.pdbx_description
1 polymer ?
#
loop_
_entity_poly.entity_id
_entity_poly.type
_entity_poly.pdbx_seq_one_letter_code
_entity_poly.pdbx_strand_id
1 'polypeptide(L)' 'KSQRMIRTPRYKLIDYPLADRRQLFDLQDDPHERVNLISRGEHQQLAEDLMNQLNDWFSKQQRQQAVIESGR' A
#
# COMPACT_ATOMS: atom_id res chain seq x y z
N LYS A 1 -1.48 6.22 13.74
CA LYS A 1 -0.90 7.24 12.83
C LYS A 1 0.36 6.65 12.17
N SER A 2 0.20 5.83 11.14
CA SER A 2 1.36 5.27 10.43
C SER A 2 1.06 5.26 8.94
N GLN A 3 2.05 5.67 8.15
CA GLN A 3 2.06 5.39 6.72
C GLN A 3 2.02 3.87 6.49
N ARG A 4 1.36 3.47 5.42
CA ARG A 4 1.22 2.06 5.02
C ARG A 4 1.84 1.89 3.64
N MET A 5 2.44 0.74 3.37
CA MET A 5 2.98 0.47 2.04
C MET A 5 2.85 -1.00 1.67
N ILE A 6 2.73 -1.26 0.37
CA ILE A 6 2.91 -2.57 -0.25
C ILE A 6 3.99 -2.46 -1.33
N ARG A 7 4.90 -3.44 -1.35
CA ARG A 7 5.97 -3.53 -2.35
C ARG A 7 5.90 -4.88 -3.03
N THR A 8 5.84 -4.84 -4.35
CA THR A 8 5.98 -5.98 -5.25
C THR A 8 7.35 -5.91 -5.94
N PRO A 9 7.75 -6.90 -6.76
CA PRO A 9 8.99 -6.82 -7.51
C PRO A 9 9.06 -5.61 -8.46
N ARG A 10 7.94 -5.21 -9.06
CA ARG A 10 7.88 -4.12 -10.04
C ARG A 10 7.30 -2.82 -9.50
N TYR A 11 6.36 -2.87 -8.56
CA TYR A 11 5.65 -1.67 -8.10
C TYR A 11 5.71 -1.49 -6.59
N LYS A 12 5.73 -0.23 -6.17
CA LYS A 12 5.58 0.18 -4.77
C LYS A 12 4.43 1.17 -4.64
N LEU A 13 3.48 0.87 -3.75
CA LEU A 13 2.41 1.78 -3.38
C LEU A 13 2.58 2.22 -1.93
N ILE A 14 2.47 3.53 -1.69
CA ILE A 14 2.50 4.13 -0.36
C ILE A 14 1.17 4.86 -0.13
N ASP A 15 0.56 4.61 1.02
CA ASP A 15 -0.69 5.20 1.46
C ASP A 15 -0.47 6.03 2.74
N TYR A 16 -0.90 7.29 2.69
CA TYR A 16 -0.86 8.25 3.78
C TYR A 16 -2.30 8.61 4.19
N PRO A 17 -2.97 7.79 5.03
CA PRO A 17 -4.39 8.01 5.38
C PRO A 17 -4.70 9.39 5.94
N LEU A 18 -3.78 9.95 6.74
CA LEU A 18 -3.98 11.25 7.41
C LEU A 18 -3.89 12.44 6.45
N ALA A 19 -3.20 12.26 5.33
CA ALA A 19 -2.99 13.30 4.32
C ALA A 19 -3.86 13.07 3.08
N ASP A 20 -4.74 12.06 3.11
CA ASP A 20 -5.52 11.57 1.97
C ASP A 20 -4.69 11.48 0.67
N ARG A 21 -3.47 10.96 0.81
CA ARG A 21 -2.48 10.96 -0.27
C ARG A 21 -1.98 9.56 -0.51
N ARG A 22 -1.83 9.23 -1.80
CA ARG A 22 -1.19 7.99 -2.26
C ARG A 22 -0.07 8.28 -3.24
N GLN A 23 0.88 7.37 -3.33
CA GLN A 23 1.96 7.38 -4.32
C GLN A 23 2.15 6.00 -4.90
N LEU A 24 2.42 5.92 -6.20
CA LEU A 24 2.73 4.69 -6.91
C LEU A 24 4.02 4.89 -7.71
N PHE A 25 4.96 3.95 -7.59
CA PHE A 25 6.23 3.97 -8.30
C PHE A 25 6.47 2.65 -9.02
N ASP A 26 6.99 2.71 -10.25
CA ASP A 26 7.52 1.55 -10.98
C ASP A 26 9.00 1.40 -10.62
N LEU A 27 9.34 0.39 -9.82
CA LEU A 27 10.70 0.12 -9.35
C LEU A 27 11.61 -0.47 -10.44
N GLN A 28 11.04 -0.98 -11.53
CA GLN A 28 11.81 -1.52 -12.64
C GLN A 28 12.28 -0.40 -13.57
N ASP A 29 11.36 0.50 -13.93
CA ASP A 29 11.64 1.62 -14.85
C ASP A 29 12.12 2.89 -14.11
N ASP A 30 11.77 3.02 -12.82
CA ASP A 30 12.14 4.15 -11.95
C ASP A 30 12.60 3.64 -10.55
N PRO A 31 13.80 3.02 -10.47
CA PRO A 31 14.34 2.47 -9.22
C PRO A 31 14.62 3.53 -8.15
N HIS A 32 14.61 4.81 -8.52
CA HIS A 32 14.84 5.94 -7.63
C HIS A 32 13.54 6.65 -7.21
N GLU A 33 12.36 6.10 -7.54
CA GLU A 33 11.05 6.60 -7.09
C GLU A 33 10.84 8.10 -7.39
N ARG A 34 11.32 8.56 -8.55
CA ARG A 34 11.25 9.96 -8.99
C ARG A 34 9.89 10.33 -9.58
N VAL A 35 9.18 9.37 -10.19
CA VAL A 35 7.95 9.59 -10.94
C VAL A 35 6.78 8.96 -10.20
N ASN A 36 5.93 9.81 -9.63
CA ASN A 36 4.67 9.36 -9.04
C ASN A 36 3.64 9.06 -10.13
N LEU A 37 3.24 7.81 -10.25
CA LEU A 37 2.30 7.30 -11.26
C LEU A 37 0.84 7.35 -10.80
N ILE A 38 0.55 7.76 -9.56
CA ILE A 38 -0.80 7.66 -8.96
C ILE A 38 -1.88 8.44 -9.72
N SER A 39 -1.52 9.51 -10.42
CA SER A 39 -2.45 10.35 -11.18
C SER A 39 -2.62 9.91 -12.63
N ARG A 40 -1.87 8.90 -13.09
CA ARG A 40 -1.95 8.42 -14.46
C ARG A 40 -3.08 7.42 -14.60
N GLY A 41 -3.97 7.67 -15.57
CA GLY A 41 -5.18 6.86 -15.78
C GLY A 41 -4.87 5.39 -16.01
N GLU A 42 -3.79 5.08 -16.76
CA GLU A 42 -3.38 3.71 -17.04
C GLU A 42 -2.96 2.90 -15.79
N HIS A 43 -2.69 3.57 -14.67
CA HIS A 43 -2.24 2.93 -13.44
C HIS A 43 -3.29 2.91 -12.32
N GLN A 44 -4.51 3.41 -12.57
CA GLN A 44 -5.58 3.45 -11.55
C GLN A 44 -5.97 2.04 -11.09
N GLN A 45 -6.26 1.12 -12.02
CA GLN A 45 -6.63 -0.26 -11.68
C GLN A 45 -5.54 -0.96 -10.86
N LEU A 46 -4.27 -0.79 -11.25
CA LEU A 46 -3.14 -1.34 -10.51
C LEU A 46 -3.05 -0.76 -9.09
N ALA A 47 -3.25 0.55 -8.93
CA ALA A 47 -3.23 1.18 -7.62
C ALA A 47 -4.36 0.66 -6.71
N GLU A 48 -5.56 0.44 -7.27
CA GLU A 48 -6.69 -0.16 -6.56
C GLU A 48 -6.40 -1.59 -6.12
N ASP A 49 -5.85 -2.43 -7.01
CA ASP A 49 -5.51 -3.82 -6.71
C ASP A 49 -4.46 -3.91 -5.59
N LEU A 50 -3.44 -3.04 -5.62
CA LEU A 50 -2.42 -2.95 -4.57
C LEU A 50 -3.00 -2.43 -3.25
N MET A 51 -3.92 -1.47 -3.29
CA MET A 51 -4.63 -0.99 -2.09
C MET A 51 -5.50 -2.08 -1.46
N ASN A 52 -6.18 -2.88 -2.27
CA ASN A 52 -6.97 -4.01 -1.79
C ASN A 52 -6.09 -5.04 -1.08
N GLN A 53 -4.96 -5.42 -1.70
CA GLN A 53 -3.98 -6.32 -1.07
C GLN A 53 -3.41 -5.75 0.24
N LEU A 54 -3.10 -4.46 0.27
CA LEU A 54 -2.61 -3.77 1.47
C LEU A 54 -3.65 -3.83 2.59
N ASN A 55 -4.91 -3.49 2.29
CA ASN A 55 -6.00 -3.52 3.27
C ASN A 55 -6.25 -4.93 3.79
N ASP A 56 -6.28 -5.94 2.90
CA ASP A 56 -6.46 -7.35 3.28
C ASP A 56 -5.38 -7.83 4.24
N TRP A 57 -4.12 -7.49 3.95
CA TRP A 57 -3.00 -7.81 4.83
C TRP A 57 -3.17 -7.14 6.19
N PHE A 58 -3.48 -5.85 6.23
CA PHE A 58 -3.70 -5.11 7.49
C PHE A 58 -4.87 -5.69 8.31
N SER A 59 -5.99 -6.02 7.67
CA SER A 59 -7.15 -6.61 8.34
C SER A 59 -6.88 -8.03 8.86
N LYS A 60 -5.95 -8.78 8.25
CA LYS A 60 -5.49 -10.07 8.78
C LYS A 60 -4.58 -9.89 9.99
N GLN A 61 -3.66 -8.93 9.94
CA GLN A 61 -2.75 -8.62 11.06
C GLN A 61 -3.52 -8.16 12.32
N GLN A 62 -4.50 -7.27 12.17
CA GLN A 62 -5.31 -6.81 13.30
C GLN A 62 -6.13 -7.95 13.95
N ARG A 63 -6.64 -8.88 13.14
CA ARG A 63 -7.36 -10.07 13.64
C ARG A 63 -6.46 -11.00 14.45
N GLN A 64 -5.18 -11.12 14.11
CA GLN A 64 -4.23 -11.92 14.89
C GLN A 64 -3.82 -11.27 16.21
N GLN A 65 -3.74 -9.94 16.27
CA GLN A 65 -3.45 -9.21 17.51
C GLN A 65 -4.58 -9.33 18.54
N ALA A 66 -5.85 -9.22 18.11
CA ALA A 66 -7.00 -9.29 19.02
C ALA A 66 -7.15 -10.65 19.73
N VAL A 67 -6.78 -11.75 19.05
CA VAL A 67 -6.85 -13.11 19.62
C VAL A 67 -5.76 -13.37 20.67
N ILE A 68 -4.61 -12.72 20.54
CA ILE A 68 -3.49 -12.87 21.50
C ILE A 68 -3.77 -12.06 22.78
N GLU A 69 -4.43 -10.92 22.68
CA GLU A 69 -4.75 -10.05 23.82
C GLU A 69 -5.98 -10.53 24.62
N SER A 70 -6.94 -11.22 23.99
CA SER A 70 -8.12 -11.78 24.67
C SER A 70 -7.87 -13.11 25.38
N GLY A 71 -6.65 -13.64 25.34
CA GLY A 71 -6.24 -14.91 25.95
C GLY A 71 -5.46 -14.78 27.26
N ARG A 72 -5.47 -13.60 27.89
CA ARG A 72 -4.89 -13.36 29.22
C ARG A 72 -5.98 -13.11 30.26
#